data_AF-A0A0A9XDM9-F1
#
_entry.id   AF-A0A0A9XDM9-F1
#
_cell.length_a   1.000
_cell.length_b   1.000
_cell.length_c   1.000
_cell.angle_alpha   90.00
_cell.angle_beta   90.00
_cell.angle_gamma   90.00
#
_symmetry.space_group_name_H-M   'P 1'
#
loop_
_entity.id
_entity.type
_entity.pdbx_description
1 polymer ?
#
loop_
_entity_poly.entity_id
_entity_poly.type
_entity_poly.pdbx_seq_one_letter_code
_entity_poly.pdbx_strand_id
1 'polypeptide(L)'
;DHGNWDLVGSCFASFWLRDPLRFTSLMHASMRNPTTNLYDPTMFWDFVANSPETANMLLNVFSDRGIPLSYRTMNGYSTDVSVLSQANGSYVFAKFIWDTNQGLINLPDSIAAQLAGTDPDFHTRDLYNNIALGNFPSWNLTAQILTQ
;
A
#
# COMPACT_ATOMS: atom_id res chain seq x y z
N ASP A 1 0.13 -18.29 20.04
CA ASP A 1 0.58 -18.77 21.37
C ASP A 1 1.84 -18.04 21.85
N HIS A 2 2.71 -17.58 20.95
CA HIS A 2 3.94 -16.83 21.28
C HIS A 2 3.80 -15.29 21.32
N GLY A 3 2.58 -14.77 21.44
CA GLY A 3 2.29 -13.33 21.39
C GLY A 3 1.73 -12.86 20.05
N ASN A 4 1.58 -11.54 19.91
CA ASN A 4 1.07 -10.92 18.69
C ASN A 4 2.22 -10.71 17.70
N TRP A 5 1.98 -11.06 16.45
CA TRP A 5 2.87 -10.75 15.34
C TRP A 5 2.12 -9.90 14.33
N ASP A 6 2.54 -8.64 14.20
CA ASP A 6 1.91 -7.67 13.33
C ASP A 6 2.71 -7.54 12.03
N LEU A 7 2.13 -8.02 10.93
CA LEU A 7 2.69 -7.82 9.59
C LEU A 7 2.07 -6.58 8.96
N VAL A 8 2.59 -5.41 9.33
CA VAL A 8 2.13 -4.11 8.82
C VAL A 8 2.66 -3.93 7.40
N GLY A 9 1.74 -3.83 6.43
CA GLY A 9 2.07 -3.80 5.01
C GLY A 9 1.28 -2.75 4.23
N SER A 10 1.49 -2.76 2.92
CA SER A 10 0.86 -1.85 1.95
C SER A 10 0.32 -2.62 0.74
N CYS A 11 -0.56 -1.99 -0.04
CA CYS A 11 -0.99 -2.53 -1.35
C CYS A 11 0.09 -2.40 -2.45
N PHE A 12 1.21 -1.73 -2.14
CA PHE A 12 2.38 -1.60 -3.01
C PHE A 12 3.59 -2.38 -2.45
N ALA A 13 4.33 -3.04 -3.34
CA ALA A 13 5.49 -3.86 -2.98
C ALA A 13 6.75 -3.04 -2.61
N SER A 14 6.76 -1.75 -2.91
CA SER A 14 7.84 -0.79 -2.64
C SER A 14 7.28 0.44 -1.94
N PHE A 15 8.20 1.30 -1.46
CA PHE A 15 7.84 2.55 -0.79
C PHE A 15 8.52 3.74 -1.47
N TRP A 16 8.08 4.95 -1.12
CA TRP A 16 8.62 6.22 -1.63
C TRP A 16 10.09 6.45 -1.26
N LEU A 17 10.49 5.98 -0.08
CA LEU A 17 11.78 6.29 0.53
C LEU A 17 12.49 5.02 0.97
N ARG A 18 13.81 5.13 1.07
CA ARG A 18 14.71 4.09 1.61
C ARG A 18 15.33 4.45 2.97
N ASP A 19 15.02 5.64 3.48
CA ASP A 19 15.53 6.16 4.76
C ASP A 19 14.34 6.74 5.56
N PRO A 20 14.06 6.20 6.77
CA PRO A 20 12.94 6.67 7.60
C PRO A 20 13.09 8.11 8.09
N LEU A 21 14.31 8.67 8.16
CA LEU A 21 14.52 10.06 8.60
C LEU A 21 13.81 11.08 7.70
N ARG A 22 13.57 10.72 6.44
CA ARG A 22 12.87 11.57 5.47
C ARG A 22 11.35 11.36 5.44
N PHE A 23 10.81 10.42 6.22
CA PHE A 23 9.40 10.06 6.19
C PHE A 23 8.50 11.26 6.54
N THR A 24 8.84 12.01 7.60
CA THR A 24 8.10 13.21 8.00
C THR A 24 8.05 14.25 6.88
N SER A 25 9.15 14.43 6.14
CA SER A 25 9.20 15.37 5.02
C SER A 25 8.32 14.94 3.85
N LEU A 26 8.28 13.63 3.53
CA LEU A 26 7.36 13.08 2.54
C LEU A 26 5.90 13.27 2.96
N MET A 27 5.59 13.02 4.23
CA MET A 27 4.23 13.24 4.75
C MET A 27 3.83 14.71 4.65
N HIS A 28 4.71 15.64 5.02
CA HIS A 28 4.41 17.08 4.85
C HIS A 28 4.22 17.47 3.38
N ALA A 29 5.04 16.93 2.46
CA ALA A 29 4.95 17.23 1.03
C ALA A 29 3.67 16.68 0.36
N SER A 30 3.08 15.61 0.90
CA SER A 30 1.86 14.97 0.36
C SER A 30 0.56 15.45 1.03
N MET A 31 0.66 16.22 2.11
CA MET A 31 -0.47 16.73 2.88
C MET A 31 -0.90 18.12 2.40
N ARG A 32 -1.87 18.73 3.10
CA ARG A 32 -2.34 20.09 2.81
C ARG A 32 -1.27 21.12 3.14
N ASN A 33 -1.19 22.16 2.32
CA ASN A 33 -0.30 23.30 2.55
C ASN A 33 -0.58 23.92 3.93
N PRO A 34 0.43 24.13 4.79
CA PRO A 34 0.22 24.57 6.16
C PRO A 34 -0.32 26.01 6.29
N THR A 35 -0.15 26.84 5.26
CA THR A 35 -0.64 28.22 5.24
C THR A 35 -2.08 28.29 4.74
N THR A 36 -2.42 27.55 3.69
CA THR A 36 -3.74 27.66 3.03
C THR A 36 -4.71 26.54 3.40
N ASN A 37 -4.20 25.44 3.96
CA ASN A 37 -4.92 24.18 4.18
C ASN A 37 -5.55 23.61 2.89
N LEU A 38 -5.00 23.95 1.71
CA LEU A 38 -5.42 23.42 0.42
C LEU A 38 -4.41 22.40 -0.11
N TYR A 39 -4.83 21.60 -1.09
CA TYR A 39 -3.89 20.76 -1.85
C TYR A 39 -2.94 21.65 -2.65
N ASP A 40 -1.64 21.33 -2.60
CA ASP A 40 -0.59 22.08 -3.28
C ASP A 40 0.29 21.10 -4.08
N PRO A 41 0.09 21.01 -5.41
CA PRO A 41 0.89 20.10 -6.23
C PRO A 41 2.36 20.49 -6.25
N THR A 42 2.71 21.77 -6.03
CA THR A 42 4.11 22.22 -6.04
C THR A 42 4.87 21.61 -4.86
N MET A 43 4.27 21.51 -3.66
CA MET A 43 4.90 20.86 -2.51
C MET A 43 5.25 19.39 -2.80
N PHE A 44 4.30 18.65 -3.37
CA PHE A 44 4.51 17.25 -3.72
C PHE A 44 5.58 17.09 -4.81
N TRP A 45 5.46 17.84 -5.90
CA TRP A 45 6.37 17.73 -7.05
C TRP A 45 7.79 18.21 -6.74
N ASP A 46 7.96 19.23 -5.90
CA ASP A 46 9.29 19.68 -5.43
C ASP A 46 10.00 18.57 -4.66
N PHE A 47 9.30 17.87 -3.76
CA PHE A 47 9.88 16.76 -3.01
C PHE A 47 10.32 15.61 -3.92
N VAL A 48 9.43 15.13 -4.80
CA VAL A 48 9.74 13.95 -5.64
C VAL A 48 10.74 14.26 -6.74
N ALA A 49 10.78 15.49 -7.27
CA ALA A 49 11.79 15.91 -8.24
C ALA A 49 13.21 15.89 -7.64
N ASN A 50 13.34 16.15 -6.34
CA ASN A 50 14.61 16.09 -5.60
C ASN A 50 14.88 14.72 -4.94
N SER A 51 14.05 13.71 -5.20
CA SER A 51 14.14 12.39 -4.55
C SER A 51 14.04 11.28 -5.59
N PRO A 52 15.07 11.03 -6.41
CA PRO A 52 14.99 10.07 -7.51
C PRO A 52 14.60 8.65 -7.07
N GLU A 53 14.83 8.27 -5.81
CA GLU A 53 14.36 7.00 -5.26
C GLU A 53 12.83 6.83 -5.29
N THR A 54 12.06 7.92 -5.39
CA THR A 54 10.59 7.86 -5.44
C THR A 54 10.06 7.38 -6.79
N ALA A 55 10.90 7.33 -7.84
CA ALA A 55 10.46 7.09 -9.21
C ALA A 55 9.65 5.79 -9.37
N ASN A 56 10.06 4.70 -8.71
CA ASN A 56 9.34 3.43 -8.78
C ASN A 56 7.95 3.53 -8.15
N MET A 57 7.82 4.20 -7.00
CA MET A 57 6.54 4.39 -6.33
C MET A 57 5.64 5.34 -7.10
N LEU A 58 6.20 6.41 -7.69
CA LEU A 58 5.49 7.34 -8.55
C LEU A 58 4.81 6.62 -9.72
N LEU A 59 5.54 5.74 -10.41
CA LEU A 59 4.98 4.93 -11.51
C LEU A 59 3.83 4.03 -11.05
N ASN A 60 3.92 3.46 -9.84
CA ASN A 60 2.85 2.61 -9.31
C ASN A 60 1.59 3.42 -8.97
N VAL A 61 1.75 4.55 -8.28
CA VAL A 61 0.64 5.40 -7.83
C VAL A 61 -0.08 6.08 -8.98
N PHE A 62 0.63 6.45 -10.05
CA PHE A 62 0.05 7.05 -11.26
C PHE A 62 -0.30 6.01 -12.35
N SER A 63 -0.25 4.72 -12.04
CA SER A 63 -0.83 3.66 -12.87
C SER A 63 -2.23 3.30 -12.38
N ASP A 64 -2.93 2.42 -13.09
CA ASP A 64 -4.23 1.87 -12.64
C ASP A 64 -4.17 1.32 -11.20
N ARG A 65 -3.02 0.79 -10.75
CA ARG A 65 -2.84 0.30 -9.37
C ARG A 65 -2.98 1.38 -8.30
N GLY A 66 -2.93 2.65 -8.68
CA GLY A 66 -3.12 3.80 -7.78
C GLY A 66 -4.49 3.84 -7.11
N ILE A 67 -5.51 3.27 -7.76
CA ILE A 67 -6.89 3.31 -7.28
C ILE A 67 -7.52 1.92 -7.36
N PRO A 68 -7.34 1.07 -6.34
CA PRO A 68 -8.01 -0.23 -6.28
C PRO A 68 -9.54 -0.09 -6.29
N LEU A 69 -10.23 -1.06 -6.90
CA LEU A 69 -11.68 -1.14 -6.83
C LEU A 69 -12.18 -1.30 -5.40
N SER A 70 -11.53 -2.13 -4.61
CA SER A 70 -11.89 -2.34 -3.21
C SER A 70 -10.69 -2.84 -2.42
N TYR A 71 -10.81 -2.84 -1.09
CA TYR A 71 -9.82 -3.52 -0.24
C TYR A 71 -9.69 -5.00 -0.56
N ARG A 72 -10.75 -5.66 -1.06
CA ARG A 72 -10.77 -7.09 -1.36
C ARG A 72 -10.04 -7.42 -2.66
N THR A 73 -9.98 -6.48 -3.61
CA THR A 73 -9.42 -6.68 -4.96
C THR A 73 -8.00 -6.13 -5.11
N MET A 74 -7.30 -5.91 -3.99
CA MET A 74 -5.90 -5.51 -3.98
C MET A 74 -5.04 -6.58 -3.31
N ASN A 75 -3.80 -6.69 -3.74
CA ASN A 75 -2.78 -7.44 -3.02
C ASN A 75 -2.31 -6.66 -1.80
N GLY A 76 -1.68 -7.36 -0.85
CA GLY A 76 -0.90 -6.78 0.22
C GLY A 76 0.56 -7.22 0.13
N TYR A 77 1.47 -6.41 0.66
CA TYR A 77 2.91 -6.67 0.64
C TYR A 77 3.50 -6.21 1.97
N SER A 78 4.48 -6.93 2.50
CA SER A 78 5.26 -6.45 3.67
C SER A 78 6.09 -5.21 3.36
N THR A 79 6.31 -4.92 2.07
CA THR A 79 7.15 -3.83 1.53
C THR A 79 8.63 -4.02 1.87
N ASP A 80 8.95 -4.05 3.16
CA ASP A 80 10.28 -4.31 3.70
C ASP A 80 10.64 -5.79 3.74
N VAL A 81 11.94 -6.05 3.90
CA VAL A 81 12.52 -7.38 4.07
C VAL A 81 12.58 -7.70 5.56
N SER A 82 12.00 -8.84 5.94
CA SER A 82 12.09 -9.41 7.29
C SER A 82 13.24 -10.42 7.39
N VAL A 83 13.74 -10.62 8.61
CA VAL A 83 14.69 -11.70 8.93
C VAL A 83 13.93 -12.83 9.60
N LEU A 84 14.05 -14.04 9.07
CA LEU A 84 13.50 -15.25 9.68
C LEU A 84 14.63 -16.09 10.28
N SER A 85 14.67 -16.17 11.61
CA SER A 85 15.63 -16.99 12.34
C SER A 85 15.20 -18.46 12.38
N GLN A 86 16.16 -19.35 12.24
CA GLN A 86 15.97 -20.80 12.33
C GLN A 86 16.44 -21.32 13.68
N ALA A 87 15.96 -22.51 14.08
CA ALA A 87 16.30 -23.13 15.36
C ALA A 87 17.81 -23.42 15.53
N ASN A 88 18.55 -23.56 14.43
CA ASN A 88 19.99 -23.79 14.42
C ASN A 88 20.83 -22.49 14.53
N GLY A 89 20.20 -21.33 14.71
CA GLY A 89 20.86 -20.02 14.80
C GLY A 89 21.17 -19.35 13.45
N SER A 90 20.92 -20.01 12.33
CA SER A 90 21.00 -19.38 11.00
C SER A 90 19.74 -18.54 10.70
N TYR A 91 19.77 -17.74 9.64
CA TYR A 91 18.64 -16.93 9.21
C TYR A 91 18.51 -16.87 7.70
N VAL A 92 17.31 -16.52 7.23
CA VAL A 92 17.02 -16.17 5.83
C VAL A 92 16.30 -14.84 5.78
N PHE A 93 16.36 -14.17 4.63
CA PHE A 93 15.57 -12.97 4.39
C PHE A 93 14.24 -13.35 3.72
N ALA A 94 13.17 -12.66 4.10
CA ALA A 94 11.83 -12.90 3.57
C ALA A 94 11.12 -11.60 3.18
N LYS A 95 10.43 -11.61 2.05
CA LYS A 95 9.34 -10.66 1.75
C LYS A 95 8.02 -11.41 1.71
N PHE A 96 7.00 -10.86 2.37
CA PHE A 96 5.67 -11.46 2.41
C PHE A 96 4.72 -10.77 1.43
N ILE A 97 3.88 -11.57 0.79
CA ILE A 97 2.92 -11.14 -0.21
C ILE A 97 1.57 -11.76 0.12
N TRP A 98 0.53 -10.95 0.11
CA TRP A 98 -0.87 -11.33 0.20
C TRP A 98 -1.49 -11.23 -1.19
N ASP A 99 -1.64 -12.36 -1.88
CA ASP A 99 -2.27 -12.41 -3.19
C ASP A 99 -3.80 -12.53 -3.05
N THR A 100 -4.55 -11.58 -3.58
CA THR A 100 -6.02 -11.62 -3.47
C THR A 100 -6.61 -12.76 -4.29
N ASN A 101 -7.49 -13.54 -3.66
CA ASN A 101 -8.27 -14.57 -4.34
C ASN A 101 -9.49 -14.00 -5.10
N GLN A 102 -9.74 -12.68 -5.03
CA GLN A 102 -10.89 -12.00 -5.67
C GLN A 102 -10.52 -11.40 -7.03
N GLY A 103 -9.24 -11.47 -7.39
CA GLY A 103 -8.68 -10.82 -8.57
C GLY A 103 -8.17 -9.40 -8.27
N LEU A 104 -7.12 -9.01 -8.97
CA LEU A 104 -6.56 -7.66 -8.90
C LEU A 104 -7.37 -6.74 -9.81
N ILE A 105 -8.18 -5.84 -9.23
CA ILE A 105 -9.11 -4.99 -9.97
C ILE A 105 -8.98 -3.54 -9.49
N ASN A 106 -8.86 -2.62 -10.45
CA ASN A 106 -8.69 -1.19 -10.23
C ASN A 106 -9.85 -0.39 -10.84
N LEU A 107 -10.07 0.83 -10.33
CA LEU A 107 -11.04 1.77 -10.87
C LEU A 107 -10.45 2.55 -12.04
N PRO A 108 -11.22 2.74 -13.13
CA PRO A 108 -10.93 3.80 -14.08
C PRO A 108 -11.05 5.17 -13.42
N ASP A 109 -10.18 6.12 -13.78
CA ASP A 109 -10.15 7.47 -13.21
C ASP A 109 -11.51 8.18 -13.24
N SER A 110 -12.28 8.02 -14.31
CA SER A 110 -13.61 8.63 -14.45
C SER A 110 -14.61 8.11 -13.41
N ILE A 111 -14.56 6.81 -13.09
CA ILE A 111 -15.41 6.19 -12.08
C ILE A 111 -14.93 6.57 -10.69
N ALA A 112 -13.61 6.59 -10.46
CA ALA A 112 -13.03 7.03 -9.19
C ALA A 112 -13.44 8.48 -8.86
N ALA A 113 -13.35 9.38 -9.84
CA ALA A 113 -13.76 10.77 -9.69
C ALA A 113 -15.26 10.92 -9.39
N GLN A 114 -16.11 10.10 -10.03
CA GLN A 114 -17.54 10.06 -9.73
C GLN A 114 -17.79 9.59 -8.30
N LEU A 115 -17.21 8.45 -7.91
CA LEU A 115 -17.39 7.85 -6.58
C LEU A 115 -16.90 8.77 -5.46
N ALA A 116 -15.79 9.49 -5.68
CA ALA A 116 -15.28 10.47 -4.71
C ALA A 116 -16.31 11.56 -4.34
N GLY A 117 -17.24 11.89 -5.25
CA GLY A 117 -18.34 12.81 -5.00
C GLY A 117 -19.64 12.14 -4.51
N THR A 118 -19.94 10.93 -4.98
CA THR A 118 -21.24 10.28 -4.73
C THR A 118 -21.25 9.28 -3.57
N ASP A 119 -20.15 8.58 -3.32
CA ASP A 119 -20.00 7.60 -2.23
C ASP A 119 -18.53 7.59 -1.74
N PRO A 120 -18.10 8.59 -0.95
CA PRO A 120 -16.73 8.66 -0.45
C PRO A 120 -16.35 7.50 0.47
N ASP A 121 -17.33 6.72 0.95
CA ASP A 121 -17.15 5.56 1.82
C ASP A 121 -17.20 4.22 1.05
N PHE A 122 -17.11 4.25 -0.29
CA PHE A 122 -17.31 3.11 -1.17
C PHE A 122 -16.52 1.85 -0.76
N HIS A 123 -15.22 1.98 -0.49
CA HIS A 123 -14.37 0.83 -0.11
C HIS A 123 -14.81 0.17 1.20
N THR A 124 -15.21 0.97 2.19
CA THR A 124 -15.73 0.49 3.47
C THR A 124 -17.08 -0.20 3.27
N ARG A 125 -17.97 0.39 2.47
CA ARG A 125 -19.29 -0.17 2.14
C ARG A 125 -19.16 -1.50 1.42
N ASP A 126 -18.28 -1.59 0.42
CA ASP A 126 -17.99 -2.84 -0.30
C ASP A 126 -17.54 -3.95 0.66
N LEU A 127 -16.54 -3.68 1.51
CA LEU A 127 -16.02 -4.67 2.44
C LEU A 127 -17.10 -5.14 3.42
N TYR A 128 -17.81 -4.21 4.05
CA TYR A 128 -18.87 -4.52 5.01
C TYR A 128 -19.98 -5.37 4.39
N ASN A 129 -20.51 -4.94 3.23
CA ASN A 129 -21.62 -5.63 2.58
C ASN A 129 -21.23 -7.05 2.14
N ASN A 130 -20.01 -7.24 1.63
CA ASN A 130 -19.55 -8.57 1.23
C ASN A 130 -19.42 -9.51 2.43
N ILE A 131 -18.87 -9.03 3.55
CA ILE A 131 -18.80 -9.83 4.78
C ILE A 131 -20.21 -10.15 5.30
N ALA A 132 -21.12 -9.17 5.32
CA ALA A 132 -22.49 -9.36 5.79
C ALA A 132 -23.29 -10.36 4.94
N LEU A 133 -22.98 -10.47 3.65
CA LEU A 133 -23.60 -11.42 2.72
C LEU A 133 -22.93 -12.80 2.69
N GLY A 134 -21.88 -13.03 3.50
CA GLY A 134 -21.13 -14.29 3.51
C GLY A 134 -20.09 -14.42 2.38
N ASN A 135 -19.86 -13.36 1.60
CA ASN A 135 -18.82 -13.29 0.57
C ASN A 135 -17.47 -12.90 1.19
N PHE A 136 -16.94 -13.77 2.05
CA PHE A 136 -15.71 -13.49 2.79
C PHE A 136 -14.50 -13.34 1.85
N PRO A 137 -13.78 -12.20 1.89
CA PRO A 137 -12.55 -12.07 1.14
C PRO A 137 -11.45 -12.95 1.73
N SER A 138 -10.51 -13.36 0.88
CA SER A 138 -9.35 -14.15 1.30
C SER A 138 -8.12 -13.82 0.47
N TRP A 139 -6.95 -14.05 1.07
CA TRP A 139 -5.65 -13.88 0.45
C TRP A 139 -4.78 -15.10 0.72
N ASN A 140 -3.93 -15.44 -0.25
CA ASN A 140 -2.89 -16.42 -0.05
C ASN A 140 -1.62 -15.71 0.44
N LEU A 141 -1.06 -16.16 1.58
CA LEU A 141 0.26 -15.70 2.01
C LEU A 141 1.34 -16.45 1.23
N THR A 142 2.20 -15.71 0.56
CA THR A 142 3.45 -16.26 0.01
C THR A 142 4.65 -15.52 0.60
N ALA A 143 5.79 -16.20 0.65
CA ALA A 143 7.05 -15.62 1.09
C ALA A 143 8.11 -15.84 0.01
N GLN A 144 8.74 -14.76 -0.43
CA GLN A 144 9.95 -14.82 -1.24
C GLN A 144 11.13 -14.96 -0.30
N ILE A 145 11.88 -16.05 -0.43
CA ILE A 145 13.03 -16.35 0.43
C ILE A 145 14.33 -16.08 -0.31
N LEU A 146 15.22 -15.34 0.34
CA LEU A 146 16.59 -15.14 -0.10
C LEU A 146 17.54 -15.75 0.92
N THR A 147 18.34 -16.72 0.48
CA THR A 147 19.44 -17.31 1.25
C THR A 147 20.72 -16.49 1.04
N GLN A 148 21.69 -16.62 1.96
CA GLN A 148 23.06 -16.19 1.69
C GLN A 148 23.72 -17.03 0.61
#